data_AF-A0A920SKX5-F1
#
_entry.id   AF-A0A920SKX5-F1
#
_cell.length_a   1.000
_cell.length_b   1.000
_cell.length_c   1.000
_cell.angle_alpha   90.00
_cell.angle_beta   90.00
_cell.angle_gamma   90.00
#
_symmetry.space_group_name_H-M   'P 1'
#
loop_
_entity.id
_entity.type
_entity.pdbx_description
1 polymer ?
#
loop_
_entity_poly.entity_id
_entity_poly.type
_entity_poly.pdbx_seq_one_letter_code
_entity_poly.pdbx_strand_id
1 'polypeptide(L)'
;MQALSILDPGICCLRTKNWQHKSFRQSRFRRSSGKSKSKSTRSGHRSLRLTSSGYVDGGFYDGGRFHRTVHPDNQPNDSIRIEVIQASINSQRSGEGFSSIPLERTNVTGIRHQDGTISMARGRPDSATSSFFICLGEQSSLDYGGFRNSDGQGFAAFGRVVRGMDVVRQIQQRPAEGQTLTPPVGILRATRVEGF
;
A
#
# COMPACT_ATOMS: atom_id res chain seq x y z
N MET A 1 -4.06 -11.55 -12.21
CA MET A 1 -3.54 -11.40 -10.82
C MET A 1 -2.22 -10.67 -10.94
N GLN A 2 -1.88 -9.75 -10.04
CA GLN A 2 -0.68 -8.91 -10.21
C GLN A 2 0.18 -8.96 -8.95
N ALA A 3 1.44 -9.35 -9.12
CA ALA A 3 2.47 -9.25 -8.10
C ALA A 3 3.36 -8.03 -8.40
N LEU A 4 3.96 -7.45 -7.37
CA LEU A 4 4.91 -6.36 -7.41
C LEU A 4 6.23 -6.89 -6.82
N SER A 5 7.33 -6.87 -7.57
CA SER A 5 8.65 -7.20 -7.04
C SER A 5 9.41 -5.93 -6.68
N ILE A 6 9.88 -5.82 -5.44
CA ILE A 6 10.84 -4.82 -4.97
C ILE A 6 12.21 -5.51 -4.95
N LEU A 7 13.13 -5.07 -5.80
CA LEU A 7 14.47 -5.65 -5.91
C LEU A 7 15.47 -4.83 -5.06
N ASP A 8 16.00 -5.45 -4.01
CA ASP A 8 17.33 -5.27 -3.40
C ASP A 8 17.87 -6.72 -3.18
N PRO A 9 19.10 -7.07 -2.73
CA PRO A 9 19.66 -8.41 -2.96
C PRO A 9 18.90 -9.60 -2.32
N GLY A 10 17.82 -9.35 -1.58
CA GLY A 10 16.74 -10.32 -1.36
C GLY A 10 15.43 -9.87 -2.03
N ILE A 11 14.89 -10.69 -2.92
CA ILE A 11 13.67 -10.36 -3.67
C ILE A 11 12.44 -10.38 -2.74
N CYS A 12 11.82 -9.21 -2.53
CA CYS A 12 10.49 -9.13 -1.89
C CYS A 12 9.40 -9.07 -2.97
N CYS A 13 8.54 -10.09 -3.01
CA CYS A 13 7.37 -10.12 -3.88
C CYS A 13 6.11 -9.84 -3.07
N LEU A 14 5.43 -8.79 -3.48
CA LEU A 14 4.17 -8.30 -2.98
C LEU A 14 3.05 -8.81 -3.89
N ARG A 15 1.96 -9.33 -3.34
CA ARG A 15 0.77 -9.73 -4.11
C ARG A 15 -0.38 -8.83 -3.74
N THR A 16 -0.99 -8.25 -4.77
CA THR A 16 -2.27 -7.55 -4.63
C THR A 16 -3.37 -8.56 -5.00
N LYS A 17 -4.30 -8.87 -4.10
CA LYS A 17 -5.36 -9.89 -4.37
C LYS A 17 -6.55 -9.30 -5.13
N ASN A 18 -7.07 -10.03 -6.12
CA ASN A 18 -8.51 -10.05 -6.45
C ASN A 18 -9.11 -11.14 -5.55
N TRP A 19 -9.91 -10.78 -4.56
CA TRP A 19 -10.70 -11.76 -3.82
C TRP A 19 -12.07 -11.83 -4.49
N GLN A 20 -12.37 -12.94 -5.16
CA GLN A 20 -13.64 -13.09 -5.87
C GLN A 20 -14.82 -13.14 -4.90
N HIS A 21 -15.84 -12.34 -5.22
CA HIS A 21 -17.26 -12.46 -4.85
C HIS A 21 -17.68 -12.35 -3.36
N LYS A 22 -18.31 -11.20 -3.04
CA LYS A 22 -19.72 -11.20 -2.65
C LYS A 22 -20.52 -10.28 -3.59
N SER A 23 -21.25 -10.92 -4.50
CA SER A 23 -22.50 -10.48 -5.13
C SER A 23 -22.67 -8.99 -5.47
N PHE A 24 -22.48 -8.65 -6.75
CA PHE A 24 -23.37 -7.68 -7.40
C PHE A 24 -23.79 -8.23 -8.76
N ARG A 25 -25.10 -8.24 -8.99
CA ARG A 25 -25.79 -8.90 -10.12
C ARG A 25 -25.22 -8.43 -11.47
N GLN A 26 -24.93 -9.38 -12.35
CA GLN A 26 -24.80 -9.10 -13.78
C GLN A 26 -26.14 -8.61 -14.32
N SER A 27 -26.23 -7.35 -14.72
CA SER A 27 -27.22 -6.91 -15.70
C SER A 27 -26.59 -6.96 -17.08
N ARG A 28 -27.00 -7.92 -17.91
CA ARG A 28 -26.74 -7.93 -19.35
C ARG A 28 -27.49 -6.76 -19.97
N PHE A 29 -26.83 -5.99 -20.82
CA PHE A 29 -27.49 -5.25 -21.88
C PHE A 29 -26.81 -5.56 -23.22
N ARG A 30 -27.62 -5.92 -24.21
CA ARG A 30 -27.25 -6.17 -25.60
C ARG A 30 -28.10 -5.23 -26.46
N ARG A 31 -27.55 -4.79 -27.62
CA ARG A 31 -28.04 -3.83 -28.64
C ARG A 31 -27.53 -2.40 -28.44
N SER A 32 -27.31 -1.58 -29.46
CA SER A 32 -27.19 -1.68 -30.93
C SER A 32 -26.54 -0.37 -31.37
N SER A 33 -25.78 -0.38 -32.47
CA SER A 33 -25.49 0.74 -33.39
C SER A 33 -25.77 2.18 -32.92
N GLY A 34 -24.72 3.01 -32.80
CA GLY A 34 -24.87 4.47 -32.77
C GLY A 34 -23.63 5.19 -32.27
N LYS A 35 -22.93 5.91 -33.17
CA LYS A 35 -21.84 6.84 -32.80
C LYS A 35 -22.45 8.03 -32.04
N SER A 36 -21.91 8.32 -30.85
CA SER A 36 -21.97 9.65 -30.24
C SER A 36 -20.66 9.90 -29.50
N LYS A 37 -19.89 10.89 -29.98
CA LYS A 37 -18.72 11.43 -29.26
C LYS A 37 -19.25 12.31 -28.12
N SER A 38 -19.20 11.78 -26.90
CA SER A 38 -19.34 12.57 -25.67
C SER A 38 -17.95 12.71 -25.06
N LYS A 39 -17.45 13.94 -24.92
CA LYS A 39 -16.32 14.25 -24.04
C LYS A 39 -16.83 14.12 -22.61
N SER A 40 -16.71 12.92 -22.05
CA SER A 40 -16.94 12.68 -20.64
C SER A 40 -15.69 13.10 -19.86
N THR A 41 -15.75 14.26 -19.20
CA THR A 41 -14.88 14.56 -18.07
C THR A 41 -15.31 13.66 -16.91
N ARG A 42 -14.87 12.40 -16.93
CA ARG A 42 -14.93 11.56 -15.74
C ARG A 42 -13.97 12.15 -14.71
N SER A 43 -14.52 12.87 -13.73
CA SER A 43 -13.95 12.88 -12.39
C SER A 43 -14.03 11.44 -11.86
N GLY A 44 -13.12 10.60 -12.33
CA GLY A 44 -13.08 9.18 -12.03
C GLY A 44 -12.37 8.99 -10.70
N HIS A 45 -13.13 8.65 -9.66
CA HIS A 45 -12.54 8.16 -8.41
C HIS A 45 -11.66 6.95 -8.73
N ARG A 46 -10.35 7.09 -8.51
CA ARG A 46 -9.38 5.98 -8.66
C ARG A 46 -9.43 5.12 -7.41
N SER A 47 -9.41 3.80 -7.59
CA SER A 47 -9.27 2.85 -6.48
C SER A 47 -7.82 2.79 -6.01
N LEU A 48 -7.62 2.34 -4.77
CA LEU A 48 -6.29 2.17 -4.15
C LEU A 48 -5.37 1.29 -4.97
N ARG A 49 -5.94 0.21 -5.51
CA ARG A 49 -5.23 -0.69 -6.41
C ARG A 49 -4.77 0.02 -7.68
N LEU A 50 -5.63 0.80 -8.32
CA LEU A 50 -5.27 1.48 -9.58
C LEU A 50 -4.20 2.55 -9.35
N THR A 51 -4.24 3.25 -8.22
CA THR A 51 -3.22 4.24 -7.89
C THR A 51 -1.87 3.59 -7.56
N SER A 52 -1.85 2.55 -6.73
CA SER A 52 -0.60 1.83 -6.41
C SER A 52 0.02 1.18 -7.64
N SER A 53 -0.80 0.55 -8.50
CA SER A 53 -0.35 0.06 -9.82
C SER A 53 0.16 1.19 -10.70
N GLY A 54 -0.47 2.37 -10.70
CA GLY A 54 -0.01 3.54 -11.45
C GLY A 54 1.38 4.02 -11.03
N TYR A 55 1.69 4.01 -9.72
CA TYR A 55 3.03 4.36 -9.23
C TYR A 55 4.08 3.31 -9.62
N VAL A 56 3.73 2.02 -9.62
CA VAL A 56 4.61 0.94 -10.09
C VAL A 56 4.85 1.03 -11.59
N ASP A 57 3.77 1.05 -12.38
CA ASP A 57 3.84 1.05 -13.84
C ASP A 57 4.50 2.34 -14.37
N GLY A 58 4.39 3.44 -13.61
CA GLY A 58 5.09 4.71 -13.88
C GLY A 58 6.52 4.79 -13.35
N GLY A 59 7.07 3.74 -12.72
CA GLY A 59 8.45 3.71 -12.21
C GLY A 59 8.74 4.69 -11.07
N PHE A 60 7.72 5.09 -10.29
CA PHE A 60 7.91 6.08 -9.23
C PHE A 60 8.65 5.54 -8.01
N TYR A 61 8.56 4.23 -7.77
CA TYR A 61 9.28 3.58 -6.68
C TYR A 61 10.72 3.21 -7.05
N ASP A 62 11.15 3.35 -8.31
CA ASP A 62 12.53 3.12 -8.72
C ASP A 62 13.42 4.24 -8.15
N GLY A 63 14.41 3.86 -7.32
CA GLY A 63 15.16 4.81 -6.49
C GLY A 63 14.34 5.36 -5.31
N GLY A 64 13.19 4.75 -5.00
CA GLY A 64 12.45 4.97 -3.76
C GLY A 64 13.19 4.39 -2.57
N ARG A 65 12.56 4.43 -1.39
CA ARG A 65 13.21 3.91 -0.17
C ARG A 65 12.24 3.52 0.93
N PHE A 66 12.64 2.51 1.69
CA PHE A 66 12.19 2.33 3.07
C PHE A 66 12.93 3.34 3.94
N HIS A 67 12.18 4.23 4.57
CA HIS A 67 12.72 5.35 5.34
C HIS A 67 12.33 5.28 6.83
N ARG A 68 11.36 4.43 7.17
CA ARG A 68 10.88 4.27 8.54
C ARG A 68 10.74 2.80 8.91
N THR A 69 11.19 2.47 10.11
CA THR A 69 11.01 1.17 10.76
C THR A 69 10.37 1.38 12.12
N VAL A 70 9.39 0.55 12.46
CA VAL A 70 8.77 0.51 13.79
C VAL A 70 8.87 -0.92 14.29
N HIS A 71 9.46 -1.09 15.46
CA HIS A 71 9.57 -2.34 16.19
C HIS A 71 9.32 -2.08 17.69
N PRO A 72 9.15 -3.12 18.52
CA PRO A 72 8.73 -2.96 19.91
C PRO A 72 9.55 -1.95 20.73
N ASP A 73 10.85 -1.84 20.45
CA ASP A 73 11.81 -1.08 21.27
C ASP A 73 12.00 0.38 20.84
N ASN A 74 11.51 0.80 19.67
CA ASN A 74 11.76 2.15 19.13
C ASN A 74 10.52 3.08 19.12
N GLN A 75 9.57 2.78 20.00
CA GLN A 75 8.31 3.51 20.12
C GLN A 75 7.99 3.89 21.58
N PRO A 76 8.92 4.55 22.29
CA PRO A 76 8.78 4.84 23.73
C PRO A 76 7.60 5.76 24.05
N ASN A 77 7.18 6.58 23.09
CA ASN A 77 6.12 7.58 23.26
C ASN A 77 4.77 7.15 22.66
N ASP A 78 4.70 5.98 22.04
CA ASP A 78 3.46 5.49 21.43
C ASP A 78 2.69 4.62 22.43
N SER A 79 1.51 5.10 22.85
CA SER A 79 0.56 4.30 23.64
C SER A 79 0.02 3.11 22.85
N ILE A 80 -0.06 3.25 21.53
CA ILE A 80 -0.51 2.23 20.59
C ILE A 80 0.67 1.75 19.77
N ARG A 81 1.24 0.64 20.22
CA ARG A 81 2.39 -0.01 19.61
C ARG A 81 2.02 -0.72 18.32
N ILE A 82 2.87 -0.59 17.31
CA ILE A 82 2.75 -1.27 16.03
C ILE A 82 4.10 -1.78 15.56
N GLU A 83 4.10 -2.64 14.56
CA GLU A 83 5.32 -3.12 13.92
C GLU A 83 5.18 -3.08 12.40
N VAL A 84 5.87 -2.13 11.77
CA VAL A 84 5.78 -1.88 10.34
C VAL A 84 7.10 -1.39 9.78
N ILE A 85 7.33 -1.64 8.49
CA ILE A 85 8.31 -0.86 7.70
C ILE A 85 7.55 -0.02 6.68
N GLN A 86 7.98 1.22 6.48
CA GLN A 86 7.30 2.18 5.61
C GLN A 86 8.23 2.68 4.51
N ALA A 87 7.69 2.71 3.29
CA ALA A 87 8.37 3.13 2.09
C ALA A 87 7.63 4.26 1.37
N SER A 88 8.40 5.01 0.59
CA SER A 88 7.91 6.07 -0.29
C SER A 88 8.55 5.95 -1.67
N ILE A 89 7.91 6.62 -2.63
CA ILE A 89 8.48 6.85 -3.97
C ILE A 89 9.83 7.58 -3.90
N ASN A 90 10.53 7.59 -5.03
CA ASN A 90 11.73 8.38 -5.22
C ASN A 90 11.42 9.86 -4.94
N SER A 91 12.18 10.46 -4.02
CA SER A 91 11.95 11.86 -3.62
C SER A 91 12.19 12.86 -4.75
N GLN A 92 12.98 12.51 -5.76
CA GLN A 92 13.14 13.34 -6.96
C GLN A 92 11.85 13.44 -7.79
N ARG A 93 10.88 12.54 -7.55
CA ARG A 93 9.61 12.46 -8.27
C ARG A 93 8.40 12.82 -7.42
N SER A 94 8.60 13.41 -6.24
CA SER A 94 7.50 13.72 -5.32
C SER A 94 6.50 14.72 -5.88
N GLY A 95 6.92 15.60 -6.79
CA GLY A 95 6.05 16.57 -7.49
C GLY A 95 5.21 15.99 -8.62
N GLU A 96 5.49 14.77 -9.06
CA GLU A 96 4.80 14.10 -10.19
C GLU A 96 3.69 13.13 -9.72
N GLY A 97 3.40 13.10 -8.41
CA GLY A 97 2.50 12.13 -7.81
C GLY A 97 1.03 12.27 -8.23
N PHE A 98 0.28 11.18 -8.09
CA PHE A 98 -1.17 11.20 -8.23
C PHE A 98 -1.85 11.89 -7.03
N SER A 99 -3.05 12.42 -7.25
CA SER A 99 -3.91 12.96 -6.19
C SER A 99 -4.23 11.90 -5.13
N SER A 100 -4.59 12.37 -3.93
CA SER A 100 -5.03 11.46 -2.88
C SER A 100 -6.29 10.70 -3.27
N ILE A 101 -6.45 9.52 -2.67
CA ILE A 101 -7.58 8.62 -2.95
C ILE A 101 -8.35 8.28 -1.68
N PRO A 102 -9.67 8.04 -1.82
CA PRO A 102 -10.47 7.50 -0.72
C PRO A 102 -9.90 6.18 -0.21
N LEU A 103 -9.95 6.00 1.11
CA LEU A 103 -9.56 4.77 1.77
C LEU A 103 -10.62 3.70 1.55
N GLU A 104 -10.22 2.59 0.93
CA GLU A 104 -10.95 1.33 0.96
C GLU A 104 -10.72 0.68 2.33
N ARG A 105 -11.58 1.05 3.28
CA ARG A 105 -11.50 0.64 4.69
C ARG A 105 -11.64 -0.87 4.86
N THR A 106 -11.02 -1.41 5.90
CA THR A 106 -10.99 -2.87 6.15
C THR A 106 -12.37 -3.45 6.49
N ASN A 107 -13.31 -2.66 6.99
CA ASN A 107 -14.71 -3.08 7.18
C ASN A 107 -15.47 -3.24 5.86
N VAL A 108 -15.05 -2.56 4.79
CA VAL A 108 -15.62 -2.68 3.44
C VAL A 108 -14.92 -3.80 2.66
N THR A 109 -13.58 -3.84 2.72
CA THR A 109 -12.79 -4.80 1.92
C THR A 109 -12.65 -6.16 2.58
N GLY A 110 -12.79 -6.25 3.91
CA GLY A 110 -12.48 -7.43 4.70
C GLY A 110 -10.98 -7.75 4.82
N ILE A 111 -10.10 -6.90 4.28
CA ILE A 111 -8.65 -7.12 4.32
C ILE A 111 -8.11 -6.55 5.62
N ARG A 112 -7.72 -7.42 6.55
CA ARG A 112 -7.14 -7.04 7.86
C ARG A 112 -5.62 -6.89 7.81
N HIS A 113 -5.07 -6.10 8.74
CA HIS A 113 -3.63 -5.92 8.93
C HIS A 113 -3.03 -7.12 9.69
N GLN A 114 -2.70 -8.18 8.95
CA GLN A 114 -2.00 -9.38 9.43
C GLN A 114 -0.51 -9.33 9.04
N ASP A 115 0.26 -10.34 9.44
CA ASP A 115 1.67 -10.45 9.08
C ASP A 115 1.86 -10.40 7.55
N GLY A 116 2.73 -9.49 7.10
CA GLY A 116 2.99 -9.24 5.69
C GLY A 116 1.91 -8.44 4.95
N THR A 117 0.84 -7.98 5.59
CA THR A 117 -0.16 -7.11 4.94
C THR A 117 0.49 -5.80 4.47
N ILE A 118 0.16 -5.39 3.25
CA ILE A 118 0.58 -4.13 2.63
C ILE A 118 -0.59 -3.15 2.66
N SER A 119 -0.33 -1.94 3.13
CA SER A 119 -1.35 -0.93 3.34
C SER A 119 -0.82 0.47 3.01
N MET A 120 -1.71 1.37 2.62
CA MET A 120 -1.34 2.75 2.31
C MET A 120 -1.14 3.57 3.58
N ALA A 121 -0.04 4.32 3.64
CA ALA A 121 0.16 5.33 4.67
C ALA A 121 -0.73 6.56 4.40
N ARG A 122 -1.12 7.25 5.47
CA ARG A 122 -1.95 8.46 5.42
C ARG A 122 -1.61 9.41 6.57
N GLY A 123 -1.92 10.69 6.38
CA GLY A 123 -1.88 11.69 7.45
C GLY A 123 -3.26 11.98 8.04
N ARG A 124 -4.31 11.97 7.20
CA ARG A 124 -5.72 12.18 7.58
C ARG A 124 -6.60 11.15 6.85
N PRO A 125 -7.89 11.00 7.19
CA PRO A 125 -8.81 10.21 6.38
C PRO A 125 -8.75 10.62 4.91
N ASP A 126 -8.76 9.62 4.01
CA ASP A 126 -8.82 9.81 2.55
C ASP A 126 -7.68 10.68 1.95
N SER A 127 -6.53 10.73 2.66
CA SER A 127 -5.33 11.51 2.28
C SER A 127 -4.19 10.65 1.72
N ALA A 128 -4.40 9.36 1.48
CA ALA A 128 -3.35 8.45 1.02
C ALA A 128 -2.91 8.80 -0.40
N THR A 129 -1.61 8.88 -0.64
CA THR A 129 -1.00 9.16 -1.96
C THR A 129 -0.09 8.02 -2.40
N SER A 130 1.20 8.09 -2.12
CA SER A 130 2.25 7.22 -2.67
C SER A 130 3.01 6.40 -1.63
N SER A 131 2.88 6.72 -0.35
CA SER A 131 3.58 6.00 0.71
C SER A 131 2.78 4.76 1.13
N PHE A 132 3.48 3.65 1.36
CA PHE A 132 2.90 2.40 1.82
C PHE A 132 3.73 1.83 2.97
N PHE A 133 3.14 0.91 3.73
CA PHE A 133 3.83 0.17 4.76
C PHE A 133 3.50 -1.33 4.69
N ILE A 134 4.38 -2.13 5.28
CA ILE A 134 4.24 -3.58 5.40
C ILE A 134 4.17 -3.92 6.89
N CYS A 135 3.17 -4.69 7.29
CA CYS A 135 2.97 -5.13 8.67
C CYS A 135 3.91 -6.30 9.01
N LEU A 136 4.48 -6.26 10.21
CA LEU A 136 5.13 -7.40 10.84
C LEU A 136 4.24 -7.84 12.01
N GLY A 137 3.78 -9.09 11.98
CA GLY A 137 2.75 -9.58 12.91
C GLY A 137 1.35 -9.01 12.65
N GLU A 138 0.42 -9.35 13.53
CA GLU A 138 -0.95 -8.85 13.50
C GLU A 138 -1.02 -7.43 14.09
N GLN A 139 -1.64 -6.51 13.36
CA GLN A 139 -1.71 -5.08 13.66
C GLN A 139 -3.17 -4.60 13.65
N SER A 140 -4.03 -5.23 14.44
CA SER A 140 -5.48 -4.94 14.49
C SER A 140 -5.83 -3.50 14.84
N SER A 141 -4.94 -2.79 15.54
CA SER A 141 -5.07 -1.34 15.82
C SER A 141 -5.05 -0.46 14.56
N LEU A 142 -4.59 -1.01 13.42
CA LEU A 142 -4.58 -0.36 12.10
C LEU A 142 -5.84 -0.62 11.27
N ASP A 143 -6.69 -1.58 11.67
CA ASP A 143 -7.96 -1.84 10.99
C ASP A 143 -8.98 -0.71 11.24
N TYR A 144 -10.04 -0.67 10.43
CA TYR A 144 -11.19 0.21 10.69
C TYR A 144 -11.79 -0.08 12.07
N GLY A 145 -12.07 0.97 12.85
CA GLY A 145 -12.44 0.87 14.26
C GLY A 145 -11.25 0.68 15.20
N GLY A 146 -10.04 0.51 14.67
CA GLY A 146 -8.81 0.49 15.43
C GLY A 146 -8.44 1.86 16.01
N PHE A 147 -7.58 1.84 17.00
CA PHE A 147 -7.27 2.99 17.86
C PHE A 147 -5.92 3.63 17.54
N ARG A 148 -5.21 3.22 16.47
CA ARG A 148 -3.92 3.82 16.11
C ARG A 148 -4.04 5.30 15.76
N ASN A 149 -5.14 5.69 15.11
CA ASN A 149 -5.50 7.08 14.83
C ASN A 149 -6.83 7.38 15.52
N SER A 150 -6.96 8.57 16.11
CA SER A 150 -8.15 8.99 16.87
C SER A 150 -9.42 9.04 16.02
N ASP A 151 -9.31 9.14 14.70
CA ASP A 151 -10.43 9.14 13.76
C ASP A 151 -11.13 7.78 13.57
N GLY A 152 -10.54 6.69 14.06
CA GLY A 152 -11.08 5.32 13.96
C GLY A 152 -11.24 4.80 12.52
N GLN A 153 -10.74 5.51 11.50
CA GLN A 153 -10.92 5.13 10.10
C GLN A 153 -9.97 4.00 9.66
N GLY A 154 -8.99 3.65 10.49
CA GLY A 154 -7.97 2.65 10.16
C GLY A 154 -7.12 3.04 8.95
N PHE A 155 -6.45 2.07 8.34
CA PHE A 155 -5.67 2.21 7.12
C PHE A 155 -6.23 1.29 6.03
N ALA A 156 -5.84 1.53 4.78
CA ALA A 156 -6.38 0.79 3.65
C ALA A 156 -5.41 -0.30 3.18
N ALA A 157 -5.65 -1.52 3.68
CA ALA A 157 -4.92 -2.71 3.28
C ALA A 157 -5.35 -3.19 1.89
N PHE A 158 -4.38 -3.46 1.00
CA PHE A 158 -4.66 -3.79 -0.41
C PHE A 158 -3.84 -4.96 -0.96
N GLY A 159 -2.90 -5.49 -0.17
CA GLY A 159 -2.06 -6.61 -0.58
C GLY A 159 -1.38 -7.31 0.57
N ARG A 160 -0.55 -8.29 0.25
CA ARG A 160 0.34 -8.97 1.20
C ARG A 160 1.64 -9.38 0.55
N VAL A 161 2.70 -9.47 1.32
CA VAL A 161 3.94 -10.14 0.90
C VAL A 161 3.64 -11.62 0.66
N VAL A 162 4.21 -12.18 -0.41
CA VAL A 162 4.12 -13.61 -0.74
C VAL A 162 5.47 -14.29 -0.81
N ARG A 163 6.56 -13.53 -0.93
CA ARG A 163 7.94 -13.99 -0.87
C ARG A 163 8.83 -12.86 -0.34
N GLY A 164 9.88 -13.18 0.40
CA GLY A 164 10.81 -12.18 0.94
C GLY A 164 10.36 -11.54 2.26
N MET A 165 9.55 -12.24 3.08
CA MET A 165 9.22 -11.74 4.43
C MET A 165 10.45 -11.70 5.34
N ASP A 166 11.43 -12.57 5.13
CA ASP A 166 12.74 -12.54 5.75
C ASP A 166 13.47 -11.22 5.45
N VAL A 167 13.41 -10.73 4.21
CA VAL A 167 13.97 -9.43 3.81
C VAL A 167 13.25 -8.28 4.52
N VAL A 168 11.91 -8.33 4.57
CA VAL A 168 11.09 -7.35 5.31
C VAL A 168 11.52 -7.29 6.79
N ARG A 169 11.70 -8.45 7.42
CA ARG A 169 12.18 -8.55 8.81
C ARG A 169 13.60 -8.01 8.97
N GLN A 170 14.51 -8.30 8.04
CA GLN A 170 15.86 -7.75 8.06
C GLN A 170 15.85 -6.22 7.95
N ILE A 171 15.02 -5.65 7.07
CA ILE A 171 14.85 -4.19 6.97
C ILE A 171 14.36 -3.60 8.29
N GLN A 172 13.40 -4.25 8.95
CA GLN A 172 12.86 -3.76 10.23
C GLN A 172 13.95 -3.63 11.30
N GLN A 173 14.92 -4.55 11.31
CA GLN A 173 16.00 -4.65 12.31
C GLN A 173 17.23 -3.78 11.99
N ARG A 174 17.21 -3.01 10.89
CA ARG A 174 18.34 -2.12 10.55
C ARG A 174 18.46 -0.95 11.54
N PRO A 175 19.67 -0.37 11.69
CA PRO A 175 19.89 0.80 12.52
C PRO A 175 18.91 1.94 12.20
N ALA A 176 18.40 2.56 13.25
CA ALA A 176 17.46 3.66 13.16
C ALA A 176 17.70 4.68 14.28
N GLU A 177 17.50 5.95 13.95
CA GLU A 177 17.39 7.03 14.92
C GLU A 177 15.89 7.24 15.22
N GLY A 178 15.45 6.75 16.38
CA GLY A 178 14.03 6.59 16.68
C GLY A 178 13.39 5.62 15.69
N GLN A 179 12.41 6.09 14.92
CA GLN A 179 11.75 5.29 13.88
C GLN A 179 12.34 5.53 12.48
N THR A 180 13.33 6.42 12.33
CA THR A 180 13.93 6.78 11.04
C THR A 180 15.10 5.85 10.73
N LEU A 181 15.04 5.12 9.61
CA LEU A 181 16.15 4.26 9.17
C LEU A 181 17.39 5.08 8.79
N THR A 182 18.55 4.72 9.37
CA THR A 182 19.82 5.42 9.16
C THR A 182 20.96 4.42 8.85
N PRO A 183 21.35 4.24 7.57
CA PRO A 183 20.78 4.84 6.37
C PRO A 183 19.44 4.20 5.95
N PRO A 184 18.61 4.91 5.15
CA PRO A 184 17.42 4.31 4.54
C PRO A 184 17.80 3.17 3.58
N VAL A 185 16.86 2.24 3.35
CA VAL A 185 17.05 1.12 2.40
C VAL A 185 16.43 1.49 1.06
N GLY A 186 17.25 1.51 0.00
CA GLY A 186 16.81 1.84 -1.34
C GLY A 186 15.90 0.78 -1.95
N ILE A 187 14.94 1.22 -2.76
CA ILE A 187 14.20 0.37 -3.69
C ILE A 187 14.90 0.52 -5.04
N LEU A 188 15.63 -0.50 -5.49
CA LEU A 188 16.33 -0.40 -6.78
C LEU A 188 15.32 -0.36 -7.92
N ARG A 189 14.30 -1.23 -7.83
CA ARG A 189 13.26 -1.34 -8.85
C ARG A 189 11.97 -1.90 -8.29
N ALA A 190 10.85 -1.41 -8.80
CA ALA A 190 9.50 -1.87 -8.51
C ALA A 190 8.78 -2.21 -9.81
N THR A 191 8.53 -3.50 -10.07
CA THR A 191 7.88 -3.95 -11.31
C THR A 191 6.67 -4.81 -11.05
N ARG A 192 5.66 -4.65 -11.91
CA ARG A 192 4.55 -5.59 -12.00
C ARG A 192 5.02 -6.90 -12.64
N VAL A 193 4.74 -8.01 -11.97
CA VAL A 193 5.05 -9.37 -12.44
C VAL A 193 3.73 -10.12 -12.65
N GLU A 194 3.60 -10.73 -13.83
CA GLU A 194 2.47 -11.59 -14.18
C GLU A 194 2.78 -13.04 -13.78
N GLY A 195 1.75 -13.84 -13.46
CA GLY A 195 1.89 -15.30 -13.28
C GLY A 195 2.03 -15.84 -11.85
N PHE A 196 1.56 -15.12 -10.82
CA PHE A 196 1.51 -15.59 -9.41
C PHE A 196 0.09 -15.73 -8.81
#